data_AF-A0A2D3WGD4-F1
#
_entry.id   AF-A0A2D3WGD4-F1
#
_cell.length_a   1.000
_cell.length_b   1.000
_cell.length_c   1.000
_cell.angle_alpha   90.00
_cell.angle_beta   90.00
_cell.angle_gamma   90.00
#
_symmetry.space_group_name_H-M   'P 1'
#
loop_
_entity.id
_entity.type
_entity.pdbx_description
1 polymer ?
#
loop_
_entity_poly.entity_id
_entity_poly.type
_entity_poly.pdbx_seq_one_letter_code
_entity_poly.pdbx_strand_id
1 'polypeptide(L)'
;MKSAKYSLVALMAVGVVSSLCAADTLADAFKNGKVGGELRAWYFDRDNGTTSHQDIFNTAVILNYVTDTFYGFRLGATMQSNYAPYADSDSKDLFKGDMYGSGAMLSEAYIGYAIGKTDLKIGRQFISTPLVSGSGSRIVKEAFQGAVLTNTDLPSTTLIAAYVNKFQGRTSTLADASDVGDIGDFTKTYALSVGKGGSVSKAFIDDAYSAGVINKSITGLTLTAQYALANDVAHLGDVSLYHAEANYVLPMNGFKLGFDAMYRTSRTDSALDNLNLEGSYFGGRVSIIDLAGFGISVAAATSDKSDDLIAGVGNGADSTYTGSILTSSHTYARDTDSYMGKISYDFSKIGVTGLSAFVLYADNDQGYTQGIAQTSGDWKNTACDVTYAFEGALKGFSLSLQYEKEDNDKRNAAGVNTNVTSEEYRFRANYKF
;
A
#
# COMPACT_ATOMS: atom_id res chain seq x y z
N MET A 1 -4.85 5.29 -18.15
CA MET A 1 -4.59 4.06 -17.38
C MET A 1 -5.92 3.56 -16.86
N LYS A 2 -6.33 2.33 -17.19
CA LYS A 2 -7.51 1.72 -16.57
C LYS A 2 -7.32 1.79 -15.06
N SER A 3 -8.24 2.43 -14.35
CA SER A 3 -8.28 2.47 -12.89
C SER A 3 -8.60 1.08 -12.36
N ALA A 4 -7.63 0.16 -12.46
CA ALA A 4 -7.61 -1.09 -11.74
C ALA A 4 -7.41 -0.73 -10.27
N LYS A 5 -8.52 -0.59 -9.55
CA LYS A 5 -8.54 -0.50 -8.10
C LYS A 5 -8.05 -1.83 -7.57
N TYR A 6 -6.80 -1.81 -7.13
CA TYR A 6 -6.03 -2.96 -6.71
C TYR A 6 -6.76 -3.72 -5.59
N SER A 7 -7.17 -4.97 -5.84
CA SER A 7 -6.75 -6.02 -4.89
C SER A 7 -5.22 -5.96 -4.91
N LEU A 8 -4.56 -6.02 -3.75
CA LEU A 8 -3.11 -5.88 -3.63
C LEU A 8 -2.35 -6.86 -4.57
N VAL A 9 -3.04 -7.90 -5.03
CA VAL A 9 -2.64 -8.92 -6.02
C VAL A 9 -2.39 -8.36 -7.43
N ALA A 10 -3.00 -7.23 -7.83
CA ALA A 10 -2.93 -6.71 -9.20
C ALA A 10 -1.70 -5.82 -9.50
N LEU A 11 -0.79 -5.62 -8.54
CA LEU A 11 0.44 -4.83 -8.71
C LEU A 11 1.74 -5.63 -8.67
N MET A 12 1.66 -6.96 -8.62
CA MET A 12 2.79 -7.77 -9.06
C MET A 12 2.89 -7.69 -10.58
N ALA A 13 3.53 -6.64 -11.08
CA ALA A 13 4.20 -6.70 -12.36
C ALA A 13 5.35 -7.70 -12.22
N VAL A 14 5.03 -9.00 -12.21
CA VAL A 14 5.97 -10.04 -12.58
C VAL A 14 6.21 -9.80 -14.06
N GLY A 15 7.12 -8.87 -14.36
CA GLY A 15 7.78 -8.85 -15.65
C GLY A 15 8.57 -10.14 -15.73
N VAL A 16 7.92 -11.24 -16.10
CA VAL A 16 8.62 -12.40 -16.65
C VAL A 16 9.32 -11.82 -17.87
N VAL A 17 10.62 -11.53 -17.71
CA VAL A 17 11.46 -11.07 -18.81
C VAL A 17 11.48 -12.24 -19.79
N SER A 18 10.64 -12.19 -20.82
CA SER A 18 10.80 -13.05 -21.98
C SER A 18 12.20 -12.76 -22.52
N SER A 19 13.09 -13.73 -22.39
CA SER A 19 14.54 -13.68 -22.63
C SER A 19 14.92 -13.47 -24.11
N LEU A 20 14.18 -12.67 -24.86
CA LEU A 20 14.29 -12.65 -26.32
C LEU A 20 15.48 -11.85 -26.85
N CYS A 21 16.17 -11.08 -26.00
CA CYS A 21 17.49 -10.53 -26.31
C CYS A 21 18.31 -10.46 -25.01
N ALA A 22 19.24 -11.38 -24.80
CA ALA A 22 20.31 -11.16 -23.83
C ALA A 22 21.40 -10.31 -24.52
N ALA A 23 22.01 -9.39 -23.79
CA ALA A 23 23.16 -8.65 -24.27
C ALA A 23 24.34 -9.60 -24.51
N ASP A 24 25.07 -9.41 -25.61
CA ASP A 24 26.22 -10.24 -25.97
C ASP A 24 27.46 -9.94 -25.10
N THR A 25 27.55 -8.71 -24.57
CA THR A 25 28.61 -8.28 -23.68
C THR A 25 28.07 -7.51 -22.48
N LEU A 26 28.88 -7.39 -21.42
CA LEU A 26 28.56 -6.53 -20.29
C LEU A 26 28.37 -5.07 -20.73
N ALA A 27 29.18 -4.59 -21.68
CA ALA A 27 29.05 -3.24 -22.22
C ALA A 27 27.70 -3.04 -22.93
N ASP A 28 27.24 -4.04 -23.70
CA ASP A 28 25.93 -4.00 -24.35
C ASP A 28 24.79 -4.02 -23.32
N ALA A 29 24.95 -4.73 -22.20
CA ALA A 29 23.95 -4.75 -21.14
C ALA A 29 23.71 -3.35 -20.55
N PHE A 30 24.78 -2.58 -20.34
CA PHE A 30 24.66 -1.19 -19.92
C PHE A 30 24.15 -0.28 -21.05
N LYS A 31 24.63 -0.47 -22.27
CA LYS A 31 24.20 0.36 -23.40
C LYS A 31 22.72 0.21 -23.72
N ASN A 32 22.19 -1.01 -23.61
CA ASN A 32 20.81 -1.36 -23.97
C ASN A 32 19.84 -1.29 -22.77
N GLY A 33 20.33 -0.88 -21.60
CA GLY A 33 19.50 -0.70 -20.41
C GLY A 33 18.37 0.32 -20.62
N LYS A 34 17.31 0.19 -19.84
CA LYS A 34 16.13 1.05 -19.89
C LYS A 34 16.19 2.10 -18.80
N VAL A 35 16.14 3.37 -19.20
CA VAL A 35 15.87 4.49 -18.31
C VAL A 35 14.36 4.69 -18.23
N GLY A 36 13.86 4.98 -17.05
CA GLY A 36 12.53 5.54 -16.86
C GLY A 36 12.58 6.58 -15.75
N GLY A 37 11.49 7.34 -15.63
CA GLY A 37 11.39 8.26 -14.52
C GLY A 37 9.99 8.78 -14.26
N GLU A 38 9.88 9.52 -13.17
CA GLU A 38 8.67 10.20 -12.77
C GLU A 38 9.01 11.56 -12.15
N LEU A 39 8.38 12.62 -12.66
CA LEU A 39 8.31 13.91 -11.98
C LEU A 39 7.00 13.97 -11.20
N ARG A 40 7.06 14.43 -9.95
CA ARG A 40 5.88 14.63 -9.10
C ARG A 40 5.81 16.06 -8.60
N ALA A 41 4.61 16.63 -8.56
CA ALA A 41 4.30 17.88 -7.88
C ALA A 41 2.97 17.70 -7.14
N TRP A 42 3.04 17.49 -5.83
CA TRP A 42 1.90 17.10 -4.99
C TRP A 42 1.65 18.17 -3.94
N TYR A 43 0.38 18.49 -3.73
CA TYR A 43 -0.09 19.45 -2.73
C TYR A 43 -1.12 18.77 -1.84
N PHE A 44 -0.83 18.68 -0.55
CA PHE A 44 -1.73 18.09 0.44
C PHE A 44 -2.16 19.20 1.41
N ASP A 45 -3.45 19.30 1.69
CA ASP A 45 -4.03 20.18 2.70
C ASP A 45 -4.78 19.29 3.69
N ARG A 46 -4.45 19.39 4.97
CA ARG A 46 -4.94 18.50 6.03
C ARG A 46 -5.44 19.31 7.22
N ASP A 47 -6.70 19.11 7.56
CA ASP A 47 -7.32 19.53 8.82
C ASP A 47 -7.56 18.28 9.70
N ASN A 48 -6.91 18.23 10.86
CA ASN A 48 -7.09 17.15 11.83
C ASN A 48 -8.23 17.42 12.85
N GLY A 49 -9.03 18.45 12.61
CA GLY A 49 -10.26 18.78 13.33
C GLY A 49 -10.08 19.63 14.57
N THR A 50 -9.15 19.26 15.44
CA THR A 50 -9.09 19.84 16.80
C THR A 50 -7.86 20.70 17.08
N THR A 51 -6.77 20.56 16.32
CA THR A 51 -5.48 21.19 16.71
C THR A 51 -4.60 21.69 15.58
N SER A 52 -4.85 21.34 14.31
CA SER A 52 -3.96 21.73 13.22
C SER A 52 -4.64 21.60 11.86
N HIS A 53 -4.60 22.70 11.11
CA HIS A 53 -4.88 22.76 9.68
C HIS A 53 -3.62 23.30 9.00
N GLN A 54 -2.94 22.46 8.24
CA GLN A 54 -1.74 22.86 7.49
C GLN A 54 -1.74 22.23 6.11
N ASP A 55 -0.94 22.81 5.21
CA ASP A 55 -0.70 22.27 3.89
C ASP A 55 0.80 22.04 3.61
N ILE A 56 1.09 21.24 2.59
CA ILE A 56 2.45 21.03 2.11
C ILE A 56 2.46 20.83 0.59
N PHE A 57 3.38 21.53 -0.07
CA PHE A 57 3.72 21.31 -1.47
C PHE A 57 5.07 20.61 -1.58
N ASN A 58 5.08 19.43 -2.21
CA ASN A 58 6.27 18.64 -2.47
C ASN A 58 6.51 18.47 -3.97
N THR A 59 7.78 18.51 -4.35
CA THR A 59 8.25 18.12 -5.67
C THR A 59 9.22 16.94 -5.57
N ALA A 60 9.19 16.05 -6.55
CA ALA A 60 10.09 14.91 -6.60
C ALA A 60 10.56 14.62 -8.02
N VAL A 61 11.82 14.22 -8.13
CA VAL A 61 12.39 13.57 -9.31
C VAL A 61 12.72 12.13 -8.92
N ILE A 62 12.20 11.19 -9.71
CA ILE A 62 12.46 9.77 -9.58
C ILE A 62 13.08 9.31 -10.88
N LEU A 63 14.28 8.73 -10.78
CA LEU A 63 15.02 8.21 -11.93
C LEU A 63 15.34 6.75 -11.69
N ASN A 64 14.94 5.90 -12.63
CA ASN A 64 15.26 4.48 -12.62
C ASN A 64 16.11 4.12 -13.83
N TYR A 65 16.99 3.15 -13.63
CA TYR A 65 17.74 2.53 -14.69
C TYR A 65 17.87 1.04 -14.42
N VAL A 66 17.58 0.22 -15.43
CA VAL A 66 17.73 -1.24 -15.37
C VAL A 66 18.52 -1.68 -16.58
N THR A 67 19.64 -2.38 -16.37
CA THR A 67 20.45 -2.91 -17.48
C THR A 67 19.64 -3.92 -18.28
N ASP A 68 20.04 -4.15 -19.53
CA ASP A 68 19.60 -5.36 -20.23
C ASP A 68 20.17 -6.60 -19.54
N THR A 69 19.64 -7.77 -19.89
CA THR A 69 20.02 -9.04 -19.26
C THR A 69 21.34 -9.55 -19.86
N PHE A 70 22.31 -9.91 -19.02
CA PHE A 70 23.59 -10.52 -19.41
C PHE A 70 23.76 -11.86 -18.68
N TYR A 71 23.73 -12.98 -19.42
CA TYR A 71 23.73 -14.33 -18.83
C TYR A 71 22.65 -14.54 -17.74
N GLY A 72 21.46 -13.97 -17.92
CA GLY A 72 20.38 -14.01 -16.94
C GLY A 72 20.48 -12.94 -15.85
N PHE A 73 21.62 -12.28 -15.67
CA PHE A 73 21.80 -11.21 -14.69
C PHE A 73 21.35 -9.84 -15.20
N ARG A 74 20.86 -9.00 -14.29
CA ARG A 74 20.58 -7.58 -14.54
C ARG A 74 20.85 -6.74 -13.30
N LEU A 75 21.22 -5.49 -13.48
CA LEU A 75 21.34 -4.51 -12.40
C LEU A 75 20.18 -3.52 -12.50
N GLY A 76 19.66 -3.09 -11.36
CA GLY A 76 18.69 -1.99 -11.34
C GLY A 76 18.92 -1.04 -10.18
N ALA A 77 18.69 0.24 -10.46
CA ALA A 77 18.82 1.32 -9.51
C ALA A 77 17.66 2.31 -9.68
N THR A 78 17.10 2.79 -8.58
CA THR A 78 16.08 3.83 -8.55
C THR A 78 16.44 4.85 -7.48
N MET A 79 16.68 6.09 -7.90
CA MET A 79 16.86 7.23 -7.00
C MET A 79 15.53 7.98 -6.87
N GLN A 80 15.11 8.25 -5.64
CA GLN A 80 13.98 9.11 -5.33
C GLN A 80 14.49 10.39 -4.67
N SER A 81 13.90 11.53 -5.01
CA SER A 81 14.11 12.78 -4.30
C SER A 81 12.80 13.34 -3.79
N ASN A 82 12.88 14.22 -2.81
CA ASN A 82 11.74 14.99 -2.32
C ASN A 82 12.23 16.37 -1.91
N TYR A 83 11.44 17.39 -2.22
CA TYR A 83 11.73 18.75 -1.83
C TYR A 83 10.44 19.49 -1.53
N ALA A 84 10.37 20.09 -0.33
CA ALA A 84 9.24 20.86 0.16
C ALA A 84 9.63 22.35 0.31
N PRO A 85 9.71 23.13 -0.79
CA PRO A 85 10.29 24.48 -0.79
C PRO A 85 9.57 25.50 0.10
N TYR A 86 8.28 25.31 0.34
CA TYR A 86 7.41 26.30 0.98
C TYR A 86 6.89 25.87 2.35
N ALA A 87 7.33 24.72 2.87
CA ALA A 87 6.86 24.24 4.17
C ALA A 87 7.37 25.15 5.31
N ASP A 88 6.46 25.72 6.09
CA ASP A 88 6.78 26.44 7.31
C ASP A 88 6.98 25.49 8.51
N SER A 89 7.15 26.00 9.74
CA SER A 89 7.36 25.16 10.92
C SER A 89 6.19 24.22 11.21
N ASP A 90 4.96 24.68 10.97
CA ASP A 90 3.75 23.99 11.40
C ASP A 90 3.39 22.93 10.37
N SER A 91 3.52 23.24 9.07
CA SER A 91 3.50 22.25 7.98
C SER A 91 4.54 21.15 8.20
N LYS A 92 5.78 21.53 8.56
CA LYS A 92 6.82 20.54 8.85
C LYS A 92 6.43 19.62 9.99
N ASP A 93 5.88 20.16 11.06
CA ASP A 93 5.46 19.36 12.22
C ASP A 93 4.29 18.42 11.89
N LEU A 94 3.27 18.90 11.15
CA LEU A 94 2.10 18.11 10.78
C LEU A 94 2.45 16.97 9.80
N PHE A 95 3.38 17.21 8.88
CA PHE A 95 3.71 16.29 7.78
C PHE A 95 5.02 15.53 7.96
N LYS A 96 5.76 15.71 9.08
CA LYS A 96 7.05 15.04 9.35
C LYS A 96 6.99 13.52 9.25
N GLY A 97 5.82 12.93 9.53
CA GLY A 97 5.62 11.47 9.51
C GLY A 97 5.36 10.88 8.12
N ASP A 98 5.07 11.69 7.11
CA ASP A 98 4.62 11.16 5.82
C ASP A 98 5.03 11.94 4.56
N MET A 99 4.91 13.26 4.53
CA MET A 99 5.19 14.09 3.34
C MET A 99 6.44 14.97 3.48
N TYR A 100 6.80 15.41 4.70
CA TYR A 100 7.99 16.23 4.94
C TYR A 100 9.22 15.37 5.25
N GLY A 101 10.06 15.18 4.23
CA GLY A 101 11.35 14.50 4.31
C GLY A 101 12.14 14.80 3.04
N SER A 102 12.86 15.91 3.04
CA SER A 102 13.58 16.42 1.86
C SER A 102 14.87 15.63 1.61
N GLY A 103 15.46 15.78 0.43
CA GLY A 103 16.71 15.13 0.07
C GLY A 103 16.53 14.07 -1.02
N ALA A 104 17.47 13.13 -1.10
CA ALA A 104 17.47 12.08 -2.11
C ALA A 104 17.95 10.75 -1.53
N MET A 105 17.34 9.65 -1.96
CA MET A 105 17.68 8.30 -1.51
C MET A 105 17.74 7.31 -2.68
N LEU A 106 18.76 6.45 -2.65
CA LEU A 106 18.88 5.30 -3.55
C LEU A 106 18.01 4.15 -3.00
N SER A 107 16.72 4.21 -3.33
CA SER A 107 15.68 3.30 -2.82
C SER A 107 15.66 1.93 -3.51
N GLU A 108 16.14 1.84 -4.75
CA GLU A 108 16.46 0.55 -5.37
C GLU A 108 17.93 0.51 -5.77
N ALA A 109 18.55 -0.63 -5.50
CA ALA A 109 19.91 -0.98 -5.86
C ALA A 109 20.02 -2.50 -5.72
N TYR A 110 19.90 -3.22 -6.82
CA TYR A 110 19.76 -4.67 -6.80
C TYR A 110 20.48 -5.37 -7.94
N ILE A 111 20.77 -6.65 -7.71
CA ILE A 111 21.13 -7.63 -8.73
C ILE A 111 19.90 -8.53 -8.92
N GLY A 112 19.44 -8.64 -10.16
CA GLY A 112 18.41 -9.57 -10.58
C GLY A 112 19.03 -10.75 -11.34
N TYR A 113 18.44 -11.94 -11.23
CA TYR A 113 18.79 -13.12 -12.01
C TYR A 113 17.52 -13.83 -12.48
N ALA A 114 17.40 -14.03 -13.79
CA ALA A 114 16.29 -14.75 -14.41
C ALA A 114 16.77 -16.04 -15.07
N ILE A 115 16.09 -17.15 -14.77
CA ILE A 115 16.30 -18.45 -15.42
C ILE A 115 14.96 -19.16 -15.61
N GLY A 116 14.64 -19.56 -16.84
CA GLY A 116 13.34 -20.12 -17.17
C GLY A 116 12.21 -19.15 -16.81
N LYS A 117 11.24 -19.60 -15.99
CA LYS A 117 10.19 -18.74 -15.43
C LYS A 117 10.41 -18.42 -13.95
N THR A 118 11.66 -18.44 -13.52
CA THR A 118 12.10 -18.04 -12.18
C THR A 118 12.86 -16.73 -12.27
N ASP A 119 12.54 -15.81 -11.35
CA ASP A 119 13.20 -14.52 -11.22
C ASP A 119 13.58 -14.27 -9.76
N LEU A 120 14.84 -13.93 -9.52
CA LEU A 120 15.38 -13.59 -8.20
C LEU A 120 15.88 -12.14 -8.22
N LYS A 121 15.53 -11.35 -7.20
CA LYS A 121 15.99 -9.97 -7.01
C LYS A 121 16.59 -9.81 -5.62
N ILE A 122 17.87 -9.47 -5.53
CA ILE A 122 18.61 -9.29 -4.27
C ILE A 122 19.12 -7.85 -4.17
N GLY A 123 18.85 -7.18 -3.05
CA GLY A 123 19.29 -5.82 -2.75
C GLY A 123 18.12 -4.94 -2.32
N ARG A 124 18.27 -3.63 -2.48
CA ARG A 124 17.21 -2.65 -2.21
C ARG A 124 16.19 -2.67 -3.35
N GLN A 125 14.92 -2.76 -3.01
CA GLN A 125 13.85 -2.96 -3.97
C GLN A 125 12.49 -2.52 -3.43
N PHE A 126 11.60 -2.13 -4.33
CA PHE A 126 10.19 -2.04 -3.99
C PHE A 126 9.57 -3.43 -3.93
N ILE A 127 8.92 -3.76 -2.81
CA ILE A 127 8.17 -5.01 -2.61
C ILE A 127 6.70 -4.66 -2.42
N SER A 128 5.82 -5.41 -3.06
CA SER A 128 4.36 -5.24 -3.00
C SER A 128 3.68 -6.60 -3.01
N THR A 129 3.55 -7.21 -1.84
CA THR A 129 2.82 -8.48 -1.61
C THR A 129 1.77 -8.28 -0.52
N PRO A 130 0.71 -9.11 -0.42
CA PRO A 130 -0.34 -8.96 0.60
C PRO A 130 0.13 -8.66 2.04
N LEU A 131 1.23 -9.28 2.48
CA LEU A 131 1.76 -9.18 3.85
C LEU A 131 3.09 -8.43 3.98
N VAL A 132 3.85 -8.22 2.90
CA VAL A 132 5.11 -7.46 2.90
C VAL A 132 5.04 -6.45 1.76
N SER A 133 4.77 -5.18 2.08
CA SER A 133 4.46 -4.18 1.06
C SER A 133 4.79 -2.76 1.49
N GLY A 134 5.46 -2.06 0.59
CA GLY A 134 5.83 -0.65 0.76
C GLY A 134 4.78 0.24 0.13
N SER A 135 4.37 1.28 0.85
CA SER A 135 3.36 2.23 0.38
C SER A 135 3.96 3.24 -0.60
N GLY A 136 3.29 3.42 -1.73
CA GLY A 136 3.54 4.51 -2.69
C GLY A 136 2.55 5.66 -2.61
N SER A 137 1.77 5.74 -1.52
CA SER A 137 0.70 6.74 -1.35
C SER A 137 1.20 8.14 -0.96
N ARG A 138 2.50 8.28 -0.71
CA ARG A 138 3.19 9.53 -0.34
C ARG A 138 4.30 9.84 -1.35
N ILE A 139 4.86 11.04 -1.26
CA ILE A 139 5.79 11.57 -2.26
C ILE A 139 7.00 10.66 -2.48
N VAL A 140 7.53 10.06 -1.40
CA VAL A 140 8.54 8.99 -1.43
C VAL A 140 7.84 7.64 -1.29
N LYS A 141 8.15 6.70 -2.19
CA LYS A 141 7.72 5.32 -2.09
C LYS A 141 8.63 4.55 -1.13
N GLU A 142 8.04 3.79 -0.22
CA GLU A 142 8.77 2.93 0.72
C GLU A 142 9.44 1.76 0.01
N ALA A 143 10.59 1.33 0.53
CA ALA A 143 11.39 0.25 -0.06
C ALA A 143 11.92 -0.71 1.01
N PHE A 144 12.33 -1.90 0.57
CA PHE A 144 12.93 -2.93 1.42
C PHE A 144 14.31 -3.31 0.91
N GLN A 145 15.20 -3.69 1.81
CA GLN A 145 16.42 -4.42 1.48
C GLN A 145 16.19 -5.90 1.76
N GLY A 146 16.49 -6.75 0.78
CA GLY A 146 16.21 -8.16 0.91
C GLY A 146 16.38 -8.96 -0.38
N ALA A 147 15.79 -10.15 -0.41
CA ALA A 147 15.72 -11.03 -1.56
C ALA A 147 14.25 -11.39 -1.86
N VAL A 148 13.85 -11.35 -3.13
CA VAL A 148 12.53 -11.80 -3.58
C VAL A 148 12.72 -12.77 -4.74
N LEU A 149 12.13 -13.95 -4.62
CA LEU A 149 12.05 -14.97 -5.64
C LEU A 149 10.61 -15.08 -6.13
N THR A 150 10.42 -15.07 -7.44
CA THR A 150 9.12 -15.36 -8.08
C THR A 150 9.30 -16.52 -9.06
N ASN A 151 8.38 -17.48 -9.06
CA ASN A 151 8.37 -18.61 -9.98
C ASN A 151 6.98 -18.78 -10.62
N THR A 152 6.92 -18.99 -11.93
CA THR A 152 5.68 -19.32 -12.66
C THR A 152 5.83 -20.56 -13.54
N ASP A 153 6.64 -21.55 -13.11
CA ASP A 153 6.81 -22.81 -13.85
C ASP A 153 5.57 -23.70 -13.77
N LEU A 154 4.81 -23.61 -12.68
CA LEU A 154 3.53 -24.28 -12.54
C LEU A 154 2.42 -23.57 -13.35
N PRO A 155 1.60 -24.30 -14.13
CA PRO A 155 0.50 -23.70 -14.89
C PRO A 155 -0.44 -22.87 -14.02
N SER A 156 -0.78 -21.67 -14.51
CA SER A 156 -1.70 -20.73 -13.85
C SER A 156 -1.36 -20.42 -12.39
N THR A 157 -0.11 -20.64 -11.96
CA THR A 157 0.32 -20.51 -10.57
C THR A 157 1.58 -19.68 -10.49
N THR A 158 1.61 -18.74 -9.55
CA THR A 158 2.79 -17.94 -9.20
C THR A 158 3.16 -18.25 -7.77
N LEU A 159 4.41 -18.66 -7.55
CA LEU A 159 5.00 -18.84 -6.23
C LEU A 159 5.91 -17.65 -5.93
N ILE A 160 5.87 -17.19 -4.69
CA ILE A 160 6.65 -16.05 -4.19
C ILE A 160 7.36 -16.51 -2.92
N ALA A 161 8.64 -16.20 -2.80
CA ALA A 161 9.36 -16.25 -1.54
C ALA A 161 10.11 -14.94 -1.34
N ALA A 162 10.13 -14.41 -0.13
CA ALA A 162 10.80 -13.17 0.20
C ALA A 162 11.53 -13.25 1.55
N TYR A 163 12.63 -12.51 1.64
CA TYR A 163 13.37 -12.23 2.85
C TYR A 163 13.66 -10.73 2.86
N VAL A 164 13.40 -10.04 3.97
CA VAL A 164 13.72 -8.61 4.14
C VAL A 164 14.44 -8.38 5.46
N ASN A 165 15.46 -7.53 5.46
CA ASN A 165 16.25 -7.22 6.66
C ASN A 165 16.43 -5.74 6.96
N LYS A 166 16.04 -4.86 6.04
CA LYS A 166 15.90 -3.42 6.32
C LYS A 166 14.72 -2.82 5.58
N PHE A 167 14.17 -1.75 6.13
CA PHE A 167 13.07 -0.98 5.56
C PHE A 167 13.45 0.49 5.45
N GLN A 168 13.05 1.09 4.34
CA GLN A 168 13.12 2.53 4.10
C GLN A 168 11.72 3.11 4.26
N GLY A 169 11.54 3.89 5.34
CA GLY A 169 10.34 4.69 5.55
C GLY A 169 10.22 5.83 4.54
N ARG A 170 9.07 6.51 4.58
CA ARG A 170 8.82 7.73 3.77
C ARG A 170 9.71 8.89 4.21
N THR A 171 9.89 9.05 5.52
CA THR A 171 10.68 10.09 6.18
C THR A 171 11.55 9.48 7.28
N SER A 172 12.58 10.20 7.72
CA SER A 172 13.51 9.75 8.78
C SER A 172 12.82 9.54 10.15
N THR A 173 11.72 10.26 10.41
CA THR A 173 10.94 10.16 11.67
C THR A 173 10.41 8.78 12.01
N LEU A 174 10.30 7.88 11.02
CA LEU A 174 9.93 6.50 11.27
C LEU A 174 10.95 5.85 12.21
N ALA A 175 12.24 5.97 11.88
CA ALA A 175 13.33 5.34 12.62
C ALA A 175 13.70 6.11 13.88
N ASP A 176 13.76 7.44 13.79
CA ASP A 176 14.08 8.33 14.91
C ASP A 176 13.15 9.55 14.88
N ALA A 177 12.27 9.68 15.87
CA ALA A 177 11.30 10.78 15.91
C ALA A 177 11.94 12.18 16.07
N SER A 178 13.22 12.24 16.48
CA SER A 178 13.99 13.49 16.57
C SER A 178 14.70 13.87 15.27
N ASP A 179 14.87 12.90 14.36
CA ASP A 179 15.35 13.13 13.00
C ASP A 179 14.18 13.55 12.12
N VAL A 180 14.09 14.86 11.87
CA VAL A 180 13.03 15.48 11.09
C VAL A 180 13.64 16.22 9.91
N GLY A 181 13.17 15.89 8.72
CA GLY A 181 13.42 16.68 7.52
C GLY A 181 14.12 15.95 6.39
N ASP A 182 14.47 14.67 6.59
CA ASP A 182 15.11 13.84 5.58
C ASP A 182 14.21 12.70 5.08
N ILE A 183 14.52 12.20 3.89
CA ILE A 183 13.98 10.91 3.42
C ILE A 183 14.48 9.80 4.37
N GLY A 184 13.63 8.82 4.65
CA GLY A 184 13.98 7.72 5.56
C GLY A 184 15.18 6.90 5.07
N ASP A 185 16.05 6.52 6.01
CA ASP A 185 17.13 5.56 5.79
C ASP A 185 16.64 4.10 5.82
N PHE A 186 17.48 3.19 5.29
CA PHE A 186 17.26 1.76 5.48
C PHE A 186 17.68 1.34 6.89
N THR A 187 16.70 1.06 7.75
CA THR A 187 16.91 0.66 9.14
C THR A 187 16.19 -0.65 9.47
N LYS A 188 16.36 -1.16 10.69
CA LYS A 188 15.56 -2.28 11.22
C LYS A 188 14.25 -1.83 11.87
N THR A 189 13.87 -0.56 11.73
CA THR A 189 12.58 -0.05 12.19
C THR A 189 11.59 -0.08 11.04
N TYR A 190 10.58 -0.95 11.15
CA TYR A 190 9.54 -1.13 10.15
C TYR A 190 8.27 -0.43 10.59
N ALA A 191 7.53 0.12 9.63
CA ALA A 191 6.12 0.38 9.84
C ALA A 191 5.35 -0.95 9.86
N LEU A 192 4.31 -1.03 10.70
CA LEU A 192 3.38 -2.16 10.72
C LEU A 192 1.99 -1.66 10.33
N SER A 193 1.36 -2.34 9.37
CA SER A 193 -0.04 -2.09 9.06
C SER A 193 -0.88 -2.76 10.16
N VAL A 194 -1.34 -1.99 11.14
CA VAL A 194 -2.11 -2.50 12.30
C VAL A 194 -3.45 -1.76 12.40
N GLY A 195 -4.43 -2.38 13.06
CA GLY A 195 -5.66 -1.72 13.50
C GLY A 195 -5.41 -0.35 14.12
N LYS A 196 -6.23 0.64 13.75
CA LYS A 196 -6.13 1.98 14.35
C LYS A 196 -6.29 1.89 15.87
N GLY A 197 -5.36 2.50 16.60
CA GLY A 197 -5.33 2.40 18.07
C GLY A 197 -4.57 1.17 18.58
N GLY A 198 -4.04 0.34 17.69
CA GLY A 198 -3.16 -0.75 18.06
C GLY A 198 -1.88 -0.29 18.73
N SER A 199 -1.42 -1.11 19.68
CA SER A 199 -0.30 -0.80 20.59
C SER A 199 1.04 -0.59 19.87
N VAL A 200 1.20 -1.11 18.64
CA VAL A 200 2.45 -1.08 17.87
C VAL A 200 2.18 -0.80 16.39
N SER A 201 2.38 0.45 15.96
CA SER A 201 2.29 0.88 14.55
C SER A 201 3.65 0.95 13.84
N LYS A 202 4.74 0.81 14.59
CA LYS A 202 6.11 0.64 14.11
C LYS A 202 6.94 -0.11 15.14
N ALA A 203 7.92 -0.88 14.70
CA ALA A 203 8.76 -1.68 15.60
C ALA A 203 10.15 -1.94 15.01
N PHE A 204 11.12 -2.22 15.88
CA PHE A 204 12.28 -3.00 15.47
C PHE A 204 11.82 -4.38 14.97
N ILE A 205 12.41 -4.88 13.88
CA ILE A 205 12.27 -6.25 13.40
C ILE A 205 13.65 -6.68 12.91
N ASP A 206 14.16 -7.82 13.39
CA ASP A 206 15.51 -8.28 13.03
C ASP A 206 15.59 -8.61 11.53
N ASP A 207 14.64 -9.42 11.07
CA ASP A 207 14.32 -9.68 9.67
C ASP A 207 12.91 -10.29 9.53
N ALA A 208 12.44 -10.43 8.29
CA ALA A 208 11.18 -11.10 8.01
C ALA A 208 11.28 -12.01 6.78
N TYR A 209 10.65 -13.18 6.88
CA TYR A 209 10.50 -14.16 5.81
C TYR A 209 9.06 -14.18 5.33
N SER A 210 8.84 -14.46 4.04
CA SER A 210 7.49 -14.63 3.51
C SER A 210 7.45 -15.65 2.38
N ALA A 211 6.34 -16.38 2.30
CA ALA A 211 6.02 -17.27 1.20
C ALA A 211 4.58 -17.04 0.76
N GLY A 212 4.33 -17.00 -0.55
CA GLY A 212 3.01 -16.76 -1.10
C GLY A 212 2.75 -17.54 -2.38
N VAL A 213 1.47 -17.71 -2.69
CA VAL A 213 0.98 -18.36 -3.89
C VAL A 213 -0.21 -17.59 -4.46
N ILE A 214 -0.23 -17.45 -5.78
CA ILE A 214 -1.41 -16.99 -6.53
C ILE A 214 -1.76 -18.08 -7.54
N ASN A 215 -3.02 -18.51 -7.56
CA ASN A 215 -3.53 -19.50 -8.50
C ASN A 215 -4.72 -18.94 -9.28
N LYS A 216 -4.72 -19.18 -10.60
CA LYS A 216 -5.76 -18.79 -11.56
C LYS A 216 -6.20 -19.97 -12.43
N SER A 217 -6.13 -21.18 -11.89
CA SER A 217 -6.45 -22.42 -12.63
C SER A 217 -7.94 -22.54 -12.95
N ILE A 218 -8.80 -21.92 -12.14
CA ILE A 218 -10.25 -21.85 -12.35
C ILE A 218 -10.58 -20.55 -13.08
N THR A 219 -11.28 -20.65 -14.21
CA THR A 219 -11.65 -19.48 -15.03
C THR A 219 -12.46 -18.48 -14.21
N GLY A 220 -12.04 -17.22 -14.21
CA GLY A 220 -12.68 -16.13 -13.46
C GLY A 220 -12.29 -16.06 -11.99
N LEU A 221 -11.63 -17.08 -11.41
CA LEU A 221 -11.24 -17.10 -10.00
C LEU A 221 -9.72 -16.88 -9.85
N THR A 222 -9.35 -15.95 -8.96
CA THR A 222 -8.00 -15.81 -8.43
C THR A 222 -8.00 -16.19 -6.97
N LEU A 223 -7.14 -17.13 -6.58
CA LEU A 223 -6.87 -17.49 -5.19
C LEU A 223 -5.48 -16.99 -4.82
N THR A 224 -5.38 -16.28 -3.70
CA THR A 224 -4.11 -15.80 -3.15
C THR A 224 -3.97 -16.29 -1.73
N ALA A 225 -2.80 -16.81 -1.38
CA ALA A 225 -2.44 -17.07 0.01
C ALA A 225 -1.01 -16.60 0.27
N GLN A 226 -0.76 -16.08 1.47
CA GLN A 226 0.57 -15.67 1.89
C GLN A 226 0.75 -15.90 3.39
N TYR A 227 1.96 -16.29 3.76
CA TYR A 227 2.47 -16.34 5.12
C TYR A 227 3.67 -15.40 5.24
N ALA A 228 3.81 -14.70 6.36
CA ALA A 228 5.03 -13.98 6.71
C ALA A 228 5.37 -14.19 8.19
N LEU A 229 6.66 -14.30 8.50
CA LEU A 229 7.22 -14.36 9.84
C LEU A 229 8.13 -13.15 10.02
N ALA A 230 7.79 -12.26 10.95
CA ALA A 230 8.64 -11.14 11.37
C ALA A 230 9.31 -11.52 12.69
N ASN A 231 10.65 -11.51 12.70
CA ASN A 231 11.45 -11.97 13.84
C ASN A 231 11.83 -10.81 14.78
N ASP A 232 11.87 -11.10 16.08
CA ASP A 232 12.29 -10.17 17.14
C ASP A 232 11.54 -8.83 17.12
N VAL A 233 10.22 -8.87 16.94
CA VAL A 233 9.38 -7.67 16.88
C VAL A 233 9.45 -6.92 18.20
N ALA A 234 9.85 -5.65 18.12
CA ALA A 234 10.05 -4.75 19.27
C ALA A 234 11.04 -5.28 20.33
N HIS A 235 11.94 -6.20 19.96
CA HIS A 235 12.82 -6.94 20.89
C HIS A 235 12.09 -7.81 21.91
N LEU A 236 10.87 -8.26 21.58
CA LEU A 236 10.01 -9.03 22.49
C LEU A 236 9.77 -10.46 22.01
N GLY A 237 9.44 -10.66 20.73
CA GLY A 237 9.18 -11.99 20.18
C GLY A 237 8.75 -11.97 18.72
N ASP A 238 8.45 -13.14 18.18
CA ASP A 238 8.13 -13.28 16.76
C ASP A 238 6.64 -13.03 16.48
N VAL A 239 6.35 -12.59 15.25
CA VAL A 239 4.99 -12.37 14.75
C VAL A 239 4.79 -13.15 13.46
N SER A 240 3.81 -14.04 13.47
CA SER A 240 3.33 -14.81 12.32
C SER A 240 2.09 -14.14 11.71
N LEU A 241 2.10 -13.96 10.40
CA LEU A 241 1.08 -13.25 9.64
C LEU A 241 0.53 -14.15 8.54
N TYR A 242 -0.79 -14.16 8.37
CA TYR A 242 -1.47 -15.00 7.40
C TYR A 242 -2.48 -14.19 6.58
N HIS A 243 -2.54 -14.51 5.30
CA HIS A 243 -3.48 -13.92 4.35
C HIS A 243 -4.03 -14.99 3.42
N ALA A 244 -5.33 -14.98 3.21
CA ALA A 244 -6.03 -15.75 2.18
C ALA A 244 -7.08 -14.86 1.50
N GLU A 245 -7.16 -14.92 0.17
CA GLU A 245 -8.08 -14.12 -0.63
C GLU A 245 -8.61 -14.94 -1.81
N ALA A 246 -9.90 -14.78 -2.10
CA ALA A 246 -10.55 -15.34 -3.27
C ALA A 246 -11.30 -14.22 -4.01
N ASN A 247 -10.99 -14.02 -5.28
CA ASN A 247 -11.63 -13.01 -6.13
C ASN A 247 -12.21 -13.70 -7.37
N TYR A 248 -13.54 -13.72 -7.50
CA TYR A 248 -14.24 -14.31 -8.64
C TYR A 248 -14.91 -13.23 -9.49
N VAL A 249 -14.64 -13.25 -10.80
CA VAL A 249 -15.27 -12.38 -11.78
C VAL A 249 -16.09 -13.22 -12.75
N LEU A 250 -17.40 -12.99 -12.74
CA LEU A 250 -18.37 -13.61 -13.64
C LEU A 250 -18.69 -12.65 -14.80
N PRO A 251 -18.29 -12.97 -16.04
CA PRO A 251 -18.66 -12.18 -17.21
C PRO A 251 -20.15 -12.27 -17.51
N MET A 252 -20.78 -11.12 -17.78
CA MET A 252 -22.17 -10.99 -18.22
C MET A 252 -22.21 -10.31 -19.60
N ASN A 253 -23.40 -10.22 -20.22
CA ASN A 253 -23.55 -9.45 -21.45
C ASN A 253 -23.47 -7.93 -21.15
N GLY A 254 -22.33 -7.31 -21.44
CA GLY A 254 -22.12 -5.86 -21.32
C GLY A 254 -21.59 -5.36 -19.96
N PHE A 255 -21.38 -6.25 -18.98
CA PHE A 255 -20.80 -5.94 -17.67
C PHE A 255 -20.22 -7.21 -17.03
N LYS A 256 -19.68 -7.13 -15.81
CA LYS A 256 -19.24 -8.30 -15.03
C LYS A 256 -19.76 -8.18 -13.59
N LEU A 257 -19.94 -9.32 -12.94
CA LEU A 257 -20.18 -9.39 -11.50
C LEU A 257 -18.90 -9.84 -10.79
N GLY A 258 -18.51 -9.17 -9.73
CA GLY A 258 -17.38 -9.53 -8.88
C GLY A 258 -17.83 -10.02 -7.51
N PHE A 259 -17.21 -11.09 -7.02
CA PHE A 259 -17.43 -11.67 -5.70
C PHE A 259 -16.07 -11.90 -5.06
N ASP A 260 -15.80 -11.21 -3.96
CA ASP A 260 -14.50 -11.24 -3.30
C ASP A 260 -14.67 -11.64 -1.84
N ALA A 261 -13.72 -12.40 -1.32
CA ALA A 261 -13.59 -12.74 0.10
C ALA A 261 -12.12 -12.66 0.53
N MET A 262 -11.87 -12.25 1.76
CA MET A 262 -10.53 -12.11 2.33
C MET A 262 -10.55 -12.49 3.80
N TYR A 263 -9.55 -13.27 4.21
CA TYR A 263 -9.24 -13.57 5.60
C TYR A 263 -7.79 -13.20 5.89
N ARG A 264 -7.56 -12.55 7.04
CA ARG A 264 -6.24 -12.21 7.55
C ARG A 264 -6.16 -12.49 9.04
N THR A 265 -5.00 -12.89 9.55
CA THR A 265 -4.78 -13.05 10.99
C THR A 265 -3.30 -12.89 11.34
N SER A 266 -3.04 -12.40 12.55
CA SER A 266 -1.71 -12.37 13.18
C SER A 266 -1.66 -13.27 14.40
N ARG A 267 -0.49 -13.84 14.69
CA ARG A 267 -0.18 -14.65 15.87
C ARG A 267 1.15 -14.20 16.43
N THR A 268 1.29 -14.18 17.75
CA THR A 268 2.47 -13.62 18.41
C THR A 268 3.02 -14.57 19.45
N ASP A 269 4.31 -14.47 19.73
CA ASP A 269 4.88 -15.11 20.91
C ASP A 269 4.34 -14.50 22.21
N SER A 270 4.41 -15.28 23.29
CA SER A 270 3.81 -14.91 24.59
C SER A 270 4.36 -13.63 25.22
N ALA A 271 5.56 -13.20 24.83
CA ALA A 271 6.12 -11.93 25.27
C ALA A 271 5.35 -10.70 24.74
N LEU A 272 4.56 -10.87 23.68
CA LEU A 272 3.74 -9.85 23.04
C LEU A 272 2.26 -9.90 23.47
N ASP A 273 1.83 -10.90 24.27
CA ASP A 273 0.42 -11.12 24.65
C ASP A 273 -0.25 -9.85 25.22
N ASN A 274 0.48 -9.08 26.04
CA ASN A 274 -0.02 -7.85 26.65
C ASN A 274 -0.36 -6.74 25.63
N LEU A 275 0.10 -6.87 24.39
CA LEU A 275 -0.19 -5.91 23.32
C LEU A 275 -1.49 -6.24 22.58
N ASN A 276 -2.05 -7.45 22.78
CA ASN A 276 -3.28 -7.95 22.18
C ASN A 276 -3.27 -7.80 20.64
N LEU A 277 -2.33 -8.50 20.00
CA LEU A 277 -2.02 -8.40 18.57
C LEU A 277 -2.31 -9.70 17.81
N GLU A 278 -3.06 -10.64 18.40
CA GLU A 278 -3.45 -11.90 17.76
C GLU A 278 -4.78 -11.81 17.01
N GLY A 279 -5.07 -10.65 16.42
CA GLY A 279 -6.35 -10.38 15.76
C GLY A 279 -6.56 -11.10 14.44
N SER A 280 -7.77 -10.94 13.93
CA SER A 280 -8.21 -11.45 12.63
C SER A 280 -9.13 -10.46 11.93
N TYR A 281 -9.27 -10.60 10.61
CA TYR A 281 -10.16 -9.83 9.76
C TYR A 281 -10.79 -10.78 8.75
N PHE A 282 -12.11 -10.72 8.61
CA PHE A 282 -12.85 -11.40 7.55
C PHE A 282 -13.75 -10.42 6.82
N GLY A 283 -13.58 -10.30 5.51
CA GLY A 283 -14.36 -9.36 4.69
C GLY A 283 -14.77 -9.93 3.36
N GLY A 284 -15.88 -9.42 2.83
CA GLY A 284 -16.41 -9.76 1.52
C GLY A 284 -16.86 -8.54 0.74
N ARG A 285 -16.83 -8.63 -0.60
CA ARG A 285 -17.29 -7.58 -1.51
C ARG A 285 -18.07 -8.18 -2.67
N VAL A 286 -19.15 -7.50 -3.04
CA VAL A 286 -19.89 -7.76 -4.27
C VAL A 286 -19.81 -6.51 -5.16
N SER A 287 -19.62 -6.70 -6.46
CA SER A 287 -19.49 -5.59 -7.40
C SER A 287 -20.14 -5.82 -8.76
N ILE A 288 -20.59 -4.72 -9.37
CA ILE A 288 -20.89 -4.60 -10.79
C ILE A 288 -19.71 -3.86 -11.42
N ILE A 289 -19.15 -4.41 -12.50
CA ILE A 289 -17.94 -3.89 -13.16
C ILE A 289 -18.26 -3.59 -14.62
N ASP A 290 -17.80 -2.42 -15.09
CA ASP A 290 -17.86 -1.96 -16.49
C ASP A 290 -19.29 -1.78 -17.07
N LEU A 291 -20.34 -1.70 -16.25
CA LEU A 291 -21.73 -1.53 -16.72
C LEU A 291 -21.91 -0.13 -17.32
N ALA A 292 -21.83 -0.02 -18.65
CA ALA A 292 -21.85 1.27 -19.36
C ALA A 292 -20.85 2.31 -18.80
N GLY A 293 -19.71 1.83 -18.28
CA GLY A 293 -18.67 2.65 -17.63
C GLY A 293 -18.81 2.76 -16.12
N PHE A 294 -19.96 2.39 -15.54
CA PHE A 294 -20.13 2.34 -14.10
C PHE A 294 -19.46 1.11 -13.49
N GLY A 295 -18.80 1.35 -12.36
CA GLY A 295 -18.42 0.32 -11.40
C GLY A 295 -19.06 0.61 -10.06
N ILE A 296 -19.81 -0.34 -9.51
CA ILE A 296 -20.51 -0.23 -8.21
C ILE A 296 -20.02 -1.37 -7.32
N SER A 297 -19.69 -1.09 -6.07
CA SER A 297 -19.34 -2.14 -5.11
C SER A 297 -19.90 -1.85 -3.72
N VAL A 298 -20.30 -2.93 -3.04
CA VAL A 298 -20.61 -2.92 -1.61
C VAL A 298 -19.76 -3.97 -0.92
N ALA A 299 -19.24 -3.66 0.26
CA ALA A 299 -18.42 -4.54 1.06
C ALA A 299 -18.85 -4.51 2.53
N ALA A 300 -18.60 -5.62 3.21
CA ALA A 300 -18.75 -5.75 4.65
C ALA A 300 -17.59 -6.57 5.21
N ALA A 301 -17.17 -6.28 6.43
CA ALA A 301 -16.12 -7.01 7.13
C ALA A 301 -16.34 -6.96 8.64
N THR A 302 -15.67 -7.87 9.35
CA THR A 302 -15.62 -7.93 10.81
C THR A 302 -14.21 -8.29 11.25
N SER A 303 -13.77 -7.75 12.38
CA SER A 303 -12.48 -8.06 13.01
C SER A 303 -12.64 -8.85 14.30
N ASP A 304 -11.52 -9.37 14.81
CA ASP A 304 -11.50 -10.10 16.08
C ASP A 304 -12.02 -9.26 17.25
N LYS A 305 -12.75 -9.87 18.18
CA LYS A 305 -13.40 -9.16 19.29
C LYS A 305 -12.43 -8.59 20.32
N SER A 306 -11.27 -9.21 20.50
CA SER A 306 -10.38 -8.90 21.61
C SER A 306 -9.06 -8.30 21.16
N ASP A 307 -8.58 -8.65 19.96
CA ASP A 307 -7.21 -8.37 19.55
C ASP A 307 -7.13 -7.58 18.22
N ASP A 308 -6.19 -6.65 18.12
CA ASP A 308 -5.96 -5.95 16.86
C ASP A 308 -5.22 -6.86 15.88
N LEU A 309 -5.52 -6.71 14.60
CA LEU A 309 -4.80 -7.40 13.54
C LEU A 309 -3.56 -6.61 13.14
N ILE A 310 -2.39 -7.27 13.15
CA ILE A 310 -1.25 -6.85 12.31
C ILE A 310 -1.50 -7.41 10.91
N ALA A 311 -1.86 -6.54 9.97
CA ALA A 311 -2.20 -6.90 8.61
C ALA A 311 -0.97 -7.14 7.72
N GLY A 312 0.21 -6.63 8.11
CA GLY A 312 1.45 -6.83 7.37
C GLY A 312 2.60 -5.92 7.78
N VAL A 313 3.77 -6.20 7.20
CA VAL A 313 5.01 -5.44 7.36
C VAL A 313 5.12 -4.40 6.24
N GLY A 314 5.32 -3.13 6.64
CA GLY A 314 5.27 -1.95 5.78
C GLY A 314 3.87 -1.34 5.67
N ASN A 315 3.77 -0.05 5.33
CA ASN A 315 2.49 0.67 5.25
C ASN A 315 1.69 0.34 3.99
N GLY A 316 2.22 -0.48 3.07
CA GLY A 316 1.50 -0.90 1.86
C GLY A 316 0.77 -2.22 2.02
N ALA A 317 0.83 -2.85 3.19
CA ALA A 317 0.19 -4.14 3.48
C ALA A 317 -1.21 -3.95 4.10
N ASP A 318 -1.86 -2.84 3.78
CA ASP A 318 -3.08 -2.32 4.40
C ASP A 318 -4.35 -2.55 3.55
N SER A 319 -4.34 -3.50 2.60
CA SER A 319 -5.51 -3.73 1.73
C SER A 319 -6.69 -4.35 2.46
N THR A 320 -7.79 -3.62 2.46
CA THR A 320 -9.11 -4.02 2.96
C THR A 320 -10.17 -3.82 1.87
N TYR A 321 -11.34 -4.43 2.02
CA TYR A 321 -12.49 -4.14 1.16
C TYR A 321 -13.35 -2.99 1.68
N THR A 322 -13.25 -2.67 2.97
CA THR A 322 -14.14 -1.73 3.66
C THR A 322 -13.47 -0.40 4.01
N GLY A 323 -12.17 -0.27 3.77
CA GLY A 323 -11.43 0.97 4.00
C GLY A 323 -11.73 2.09 2.99
N SER A 324 -11.47 3.33 3.42
CA SER A 324 -11.52 4.54 2.59
C SER A 324 -10.22 4.76 1.78
N ILE A 325 -10.00 5.95 1.22
CA ILE A 325 -8.77 6.29 0.47
C ILE A 325 -7.60 6.45 1.44
N LEU A 326 -7.84 7.06 2.60
CA LEU A 326 -6.78 7.46 3.53
C LEU A 326 -6.69 6.58 4.78
N THR A 327 -7.75 5.83 5.09
CA THR A 327 -7.90 5.26 6.44
C THR A 327 -8.31 3.78 6.46
N SER A 328 -7.75 3.03 5.52
CA SER A 328 -7.82 1.57 5.40
C SER A 328 -7.60 0.80 6.71
N SER A 329 -6.70 1.27 7.58
CA SER A 329 -6.33 0.57 8.81
C SER A 329 -7.38 0.59 9.93
N HIS A 330 -8.43 1.41 9.84
CA HIS A 330 -9.53 1.38 10.81
C HIS A 330 -10.21 0.00 10.86
N THR A 331 -10.30 -0.69 9.72
CA THR A 331 -10.99 -1.98 9.61
C THR A 331 -10.29 -3.14 10.33
N TYR A 332 -9.05 -2.95 10.74
CA TYR A 332 -8.23 -3.98 11.40
C TYR A 332 -8.17 -3.83 12.91
N ALA A 333 -8.75 -2.75 13.44
CA ALA A 333 -8.86 -2.58 14.88
C ALA A 333 -9.80 -3.65 15.44
N ARG A 334 -9.58 -4.10 16.67
CA ARG A 334 -10.44 -5.09 17.32
C ARG A 334 -11.89 -4.61 17.42
N ASP A 335 -12.80 -5.56 17.59
CA ASP A 335 -14.25 -5.40 17.77
C ASP A 335 -14.87 -4.43 16.74
N THR A 336 -14.45 -4.52 15.49
CA THR A 336 -14.87 -3.59 14.44
C THR A 336 -15.70 -4.31 13.40
N ASP A 337 -16.93 -3.84 13.19
CA ASP A 337 -17.74 -4.17 12.02
C ASP A 337 -17.60 -3.03 11.00
N SER A 338 -17.34 -3.37 9.75
CA SER A 338 -17.04 -2.37 8.71
C SER A 338 -17.89 -2.56 7.47
N TYR A 339 -18.28 -1.46 6.85
CA TYR A 339 -19.09 -1.41 5.64
C TYR A 339 -18.53 -0.39 4.66
N MET A 340 -18.64 -0.66 3.36
CA MET A 340 -18.27 0.32 2.33
C MET A 340 -19.19 0.24 1.12
N GLY A 341 -19.59 1.41 0.62
CA GLY A 341 -20.28 1.58 -0.65
C GLY A 341 -19.45 2.48 -1.58
N LYS A 342 -19.31 2.08 -2.83
CA LYS A 342 -18.51 2.83 -3.81
C LYS A 342 -19.13 2.81 -5.19
N ILE A 343 -19.14 3.97 -5.82
CA ILE A 343 -19.58 4.16 -7.21
C ILE A 343 -18.44 4.83 -7.97
N SER A 344 -18.20 4.37 -9.19
CA SER A 344 -17.18 4.91 -10.07
C SER A 344 -17.59 4.93 -11.52
N TYR A 345 -16.93 5.78 -12.28
CA TYR A 345 -17.21 5.95 -13.69
C TYR A 345 -15.94 6.08 -14.52
N ASP A 346 -15.88 5.34 -15.63
CA ASP A 346 -14.90 5.49 -16.70
C ASP A 346 -15.51 6.35 -17.82
N PHE A 347 -15.05 7.60 -17.92
CA PHE A 347 -15.62 8.57 -18.85
C PHE A 347 -15.20 8.31 -20.31
N SER A 348 -14.33 7.34 -20.58
CA SER A 348 -14.06 6.90 -21.96
C SER A 348 -15.33 6.39 -22.64
N LYS A 349 -16.34 5.94 -21.88
CA LYS A 349 -17.64 5.51 -22.39
C LYS A 349 -18.50 6.64 -22.95
N ILE A 350 -18.16 7.89 -22.62
CA ILE A 350 -18.78 9.09 -23.20
C ILE A 350 -17.78 9.95 -23.98
N GLY A 351 -16.65 9.34 -24.38
CA GLY A 351 -15.66 9.98 -25.25
C GLY A 351 -14.58 10.80 -24.54
N VAL A 352 -14.54 10.84 -23.20
CA VAL A 352 -13.47 11.52 -22.45
C VAL A 352 -12.44 10.50 -21.96
N THR A 353 -11.59 10.05 -22.87
CA THR A 353 -10.52 9.09 -22.55
C THR A 353 -9.57 9.66 -21.50
N GLY A 354 -9.17 8.81 -20.55
CA GLY A 354 -8.22 9.17 -19.50
C GLY A 354 -8.86 9.75 -18.24
N LEU A 355 -10.12 10.20 -18.30
CA LEU A 355 -10.87 10.68 -17.13
C LEU A 355 -11.58 9.52 -16.42
N SER A 356 -11.37 9.44 -15.10
CA SER A 356 -12.10 8.53 -14.22
C SER A 356 -12.43 9.23 -12.91
N ALA A 357 -13.54 8.86 -12.29
CA ALA A 357 -13.89 9.34 -10.97
C ALA A 357 -14.51 8.25 -10.10
N PHE A 358 -14.44 8.42 -8.79
CA PHE A 358 -15.25 7.66 -7.86
C PHE A 358 -15.63 8.45 -6.63
N VAL A 359 -16.73 8.04 -6.02
CA VAL A 359 -17.12 8.40 -4.66
C VAL A 359 -17.24 7.12 -3.85
N LEU A 360 -16.90 7.19 -2.57
CA LEU A 360 -17.14 6.12 -1.62
C LEU A 360 -17.60 6.68 -0.28
N TYR A 361 -18.35 5.85 0.43
CA TYR A 361 -18.66 6.00 1.84
C TYR A 361 -18.20 4.73 2.56
N ALA A 362 -17.50 4.89 3.66
CA ALA A 362 -17.10 3.79 4.54
C ALA A 362 -17.57 4.07 5.97
N ASP A 363 -17.98 3.03 6.66
CA ASP A 363 -18.44 3.06 8.04
C ASP A 363 -17.70 1.95 8.80
N ASN A 364 -17.03 2.29 9.89
CA ASN A 364 -16.32 1.34 10.74
C ASN A 364 -16.82 1.57 12.17
N ASP A 365 -17.73 0.72 12.59
CA ASP A 365 -18.30 0.69 13.94
C ASP A 365 -17.35 -0.11 14.81
N GLN A 366 -16.64 0.58 15.70
CA GLN A 366 -15.69 -0.05 16.60
C GLN A 366 -16.25 -0.08 18.02
N GLY A 367 -16.40 -1.30 18.52
CA GLY A 367 -16.81 -1.56 19.89
C GLY A 367 -15.84 -0.99 20.93
N TYR A 368 -16.41 -0.59 22.07
CA TYR A 368 -15.66 -0.09 23.21
C TYR A 368 -15.19 -1.25 24.10
N THR A 369 -13.87 -1.37 24.28
CA THR A 369 -13.27 -2.31 25.23
C THR A 369 -12.79 -1.59 26.49
N GLN A 370 -13.42 -1.87 27.63
CA GLN A 370 -13.11 -1.23 28.91
C GLN A 370 -11.66 -1.54 29.35
N GLY A 371 -10.91 -0.50 29.76
CA GLY A 371 -9.56 -0.65 30.32
C GLY A 371 -8.43 -0.70 29.30
N ILE A 372 -8.73 -0.74 28.01
CA ILE A 372 -7.75 -0.60 26.93
C ILE A 372 -7.84 0.83 26.41
N ALA A 373 -6.70 1.51 26.27
CA ALA A 373 -6.62 2.86 25.69
C ALA A 373 -6.83 2.79 24.17
N GLN A 374 -7.95 2.25 23.72
CA GLN A 374 -8.44 2.48 22.39
C GLN A 374 -9.41 3.65 22.46
N THR A 375 -9.17 4.66 21.63
CA THR A 375 -10.20 5.62 21.28
C THR A 375 -11.21 4.88 20.41
N SER A 376 -12.02 3.99 20.99
CA SER A 376 -13.13 3.37 20.25
C SER A 376 -13.91 4.50 19.62
N GLY A 377 -14.06 4.48 18.32
CA GLY A 377 -14.86 5.48 17.66
C GLY A 377 -15.50 4.93 16.41
N ASP A 378 -16.74 5.33 16.18
CA ASP A 378 -17.41 5.02 14.93
C ASP A 378 -16.84 5.96 13.87
N TRP A 379 -16.12 5.39 12.90
CA TRP A 379 -15.51 6.16 11.82
C TRP A 379 -16.39 6.15 10.58
N LYS A 380 -16.77 7.33 10.14
CA LYS A 380 -17.53 7.53 8.90
C LYS A 380 -16.70 8.34 7.94
N ASN A 381 -16.34 7.76 6.81
CA ASN A 381 -15.51 8.38 5.80
C ASN A 381 -16.32 8.63 4.53
N THR A 382 -16.33 9.86 4.03
CA THR A 382 -16.80 10.19 2.69
C THR A 382 -15.61 10.62 1.87
N ALA A 383 -15.37 9.95 0.75
CA ALA A 383 -14.21 10.25 -0.08
C ALA A 383 -14.55 10.29 -1.57
N CYS A 384 -13.83 11.12 -2.30
CA CYS A 384 -13.88 11.16 -3.75
C CYS A 384 -12.48 11.22 -4.37
N ASP A 385 -12.37 10.70 -5.58
CA ASP A 385 -11.18 10.80 -6.42
C ASP A 385 -11.64 11.16 -7.83
N VAL A 386 -10.93 12.10 -8.44
CA VAL A 386 -11.01 12.40 -9.87
C VAL A 386 -9.60 12.35 -10.41
N THR A 387 -9.38 11.54 -11.44
CA THR A 387 -8.08 11.37 -12.09
C THR A 387 -8.21 11.56 -13.60
N TYR A 388 -7.31 12.35 -14.18
CA TYR A 388 -7.18 12.54 -15.62
C TYR A 388 -5.77 12.18 -16.09
N ALA A 389 -5.67 11.16 -16.96
CA ALA A 389 -4.43 10.79 -17.64
C ALA A 389 -4.43 11.34 -19.06
N PHE A 390 -3.48 12.21 -19.38
CA PHE A 390 -3.40 12.86 -20.68
C PHE A 390 -2.88 11.90 -21.76
N GLU A 391 -3.30 12.16 -23.00
CA GLU A 391 -2.88 11.43 -24.20
C GLU A 391 -2.17 12.38 -25.19
N GLY A 392 -1.73 11.84 -26.33
CA GLY A 392 -1.07 12.63 -27.38
C GLY A 392 0.25 13.24 -26.89
N ALA A 393 0.44 14.53 -27.13
CA ALA A 393 1.66 15.27 -26.79
C ALA A 393 1.98 15.30 -25.29
N LEU A 394 0.98 15.07 -24.42
CA LEU A 394 1.13 15.04 -22.96
C LEU A 394 1.06 13.62 -22.40
N LYS A 395 1.22 12.59 -23.24
CA LYS A 395 1.25 11.20 -22.78
C LYS A 395 2.27 11.03 -21.66
N GLY A 396 1.85 10.43 -20.56
CA GLY A 396 2.67 10.28 -19.34
C GLY A 396 2.33 11.31 -18.27
N PHE A 397 1.71 12.43 -18.62
CA PHE A 397 1.20 13.41 -17.66
C PHE A 397 -0.15 12.97 -17.08
N SER A 398 -0.33 13.15 -15.78
CA SER A 398 -1.60 12.93 -15.10
C SER A 398 -1.85 13.94 -13.99
N LEU A 399 -3.12 14.24 -13.76
CA LEU A 399 -3.62 15.00 -12.64
C LEU A 399 -4.59 14.15 -11.84
N SER A 400 -4.55 14.25 -10.51
CA SER A 400 -5.59 13.70 -9.64
C SER A 400 -5.92 14.66 -8.51
N LEU A 401 -7.20 14.74 -8.17
CA LEU A 401 -7.72 15.36 -6.96
C LEU A 401 -8.38 14.27 -6.12
N GLN A 402 -7.93 14.13 -4.88
CA GLN A 402 -8.59 13.31 -3.86
C GLN A 402 -9.08 14.22 -2.74
N TYR A 403 -10.23 13.89 -2.20
CA TYR A 403 -10.75 14.48 -0.98
C TYR A 403 -11.29 13.36 -0.11
N GLU A 404 -11.03 13.45 1.19
CA GLU A 404 -11.65 12.59 2.18
C GLU A 404 -12.01 13.41 3.41
N LYS A 405 -13.26 13.27 3.84
CA LYS A 405 -13.75 13.69 5.13
C LYS A 405 -13.92 12.48 6.02
N GLU A 406 -13.46 12.58 7.26
CA GLU A 406 -13.65 11.60 8.32
C GLU A 406 -14.40 12.24 9.48
N ASP A 407 -15.53 11.66 9.86
CA ASP A 407 -16.22 11.96 11.11
C ASP A 407 -15.98 10.80 12.07
N ASN A 408 -15.49 11.10 13.27
CA ASN A 408 -15.11 10.10 14.26
C ASN A 408 -15.79 10.37 15.61
N ASP A 409 -16.75 9.51 15.95
CA ASP A 409 -17.47 9.53 17.22
C ASP A 409 -16.72 8.74 18.29
N LYS A 410 -15.76 9.39 18.97
CA LYS A 410 -14.92 8.72 19.98
C LYS A 410 -15.59 8.65 21.33
N ARG A 411 -15.41 7.52 22.01
CA ARG A 411 -15.59 7.41 23.46
C ARG A 411 -14.23 7.26 24.13
N ASN A 412 -13.87 8.19 25.01
CA ASN A 412 -12.59 8.11 25.72
C ASN A 412 -12.65 7.10 26.89
N ALA A 413 -11.48 6.82 27.49
CA ALA A 413 -11.37 5.90 28.63
C ALA A 413 -12.21 6.31 29.86
N ALA A 414 -12.54 7.61 29.99
CA ALA A 414 -13.42 8.13 31.04
C ALA A 414 -14.92 8.03 30.69
N GLY A 415 -15.26 7.44 29.54
CA GLY A 415 -16.63 7.25 29.06
C GLY A 415 -17.27 8.49 28.46
N VAL A 416 -16.51 9.56 28.18
CA VAL A 416 -16.98 10.79 27.55
C VAL A 416 -16.97 10.64 26.04
N ASN A 417 -18.07 11.03 25.40
CA ASN A 417 -18.19 11.04 23.95
C ASN A 417 -17.71 12.38 23.38
N THR A 418 -16.87 12.31 22.34
CA THR A 418 -16.38 13.47 21.58
C THR A 418 -16.43 13.14 20.11
N ASN A 419 -16.99 14.04 19.30
CA ASN A 419 -16.90 13.93 17.84
C ASN A 419 -15.69 14.74 17.35
N VAL A 420 -14.89 14.14 16.47
CA VAL A 420 -13.78 14.81 15.78
C VAL A 420 -13.98 14.63 14.28
N THR A 421 -14.07 15.74 13.56
CA THR A 421 -14.09 15.75 12.10
C THR A 421 -12.72 16.11 11.57
N SER A 422 -12.17 15.34 10.64
CA SER A 422 -10.95 15.68 9.90
C SER A 422 -11.20 15.65 8.41
N GLU A 423 -10.42 16.42 7.66
CA GLU A 423 -10.52 16.52 6.21
C GLU A 423 -9.12 16.57 5.58
N GLU A 424 -8.95 15.92 4.43
CA GLU A 424 -7.70 16.02 3.68
C GLU A 424 -7.96 16.09 2.17
N TYR A 425 -7.37 17.10 1.54
CA TYR A 425 -7.28 17.23 0.09
C TYR A 425 -5.91 16.79 -0.39
N ARG A 426 -5.86 16.06 -1.50
CA ARG A 426 -4.62 15.71 -2.20
C ARG A 426 -4.73 16.03 -3.67
N PHE A 427 -4.00 17.05 -4.08
CA PHE A 427 -3.73 17.31 -5.48
C PHE A 427 -2.41 16.67 -5.89
N ARG A 428 -2.38 15.94 -7.00
CA ARG A 428 -1.16 15.30 -7.50
C ARG A 428 -1.05 15.51 -9.00
N ALA A 429 0.05 16.12 -9.42
CA ALA A 429 0.50 16.11 -10.79
C ALA A 429 1.68 15.14 -10.93
N ASN A 430 1.67 14.30 -11.96
CA ASN A 430 2.74 13.35 -12.24
C ASN A 430 3.08 13.40 -13.73
N TYR A 431 4.35 13.24 -14.08
CA TYR A 431 4.80 13.00 -15.44
C TYR A 431 5.74 11.80 -15.48
N LYS A 432 5.30 10.70 -16.10
CA LYS A 432 6.09 9.48 -16.28
C LYS A 432 6.65 9.42 -17.69
N PHE A 433 7.95 9.15 -17.82
CA PHE A 433 8.67 9.10 -19.10
C PHE A 433 9.52 7.84 -19.24
#